data_AF-A6NV36-F1
#
_entry.id   AF-A6NV36-F1
#
_cell.length_a   1.000
_cell.length_b   1.000
_cell.length_c   1.000
_cell.angle_alpha   90.00
_cell.angle_beta   90.00
_cell.angle_gamma   90.00
#
_symmetry.space_group_name_H-M   'P 1'
#
loop_
_entity.id
_entity.type
_entity.pdbx_description
1 polymer ?
#
loop_
_entity_poly.entity_id
_entity_poly.type
_entity_poly.pdbx_seq_one_letter_code
_entity_poly.pdbx_strand_id
1 'polypeptide(L)'
;MNPHMKQRKTFLSLLLALALCLSLSVPALAGGSLYDIEILYRDRTLVGCYVDESASGDGWSYDSATQTLTLNGLDCKNVYFSVYSGNSDNWTLCLADGSVNKAEQLGLSTLSNGEHITITGTGSLILQGNKRSAVDFHLFGSDSSLTFQSPLTITGGPNDGDRLPLTGVKDGDYLVYQTADGEKARYAVIAPDGASVPETPEQPAVNTAYATPCPILVNGQAVDFDAYMLKDANGNGTNYLKLRDVAHVLNGTAAQFNVGWDGAAGAITITTNAAYTTPNGSEMSIPFSGDQSYTENQASVLVNGVKTDLHAITITDASGAGYTYFKLRDLGEALGFVVDWDGTSVVINTP
;
A
#
# COMPACT_ATOMS: atom_id res chain seq x y z
N MET A 1 43.80 -6.25 -8.73
CA MET A 1 42.66 -5.32 -8.70
C MET A 1 42.19 -5.11 -10.13
N ASN A 2 41.12 -5.80 -10.55
CA ASN A 2 40.76 -5.98 -11.95
C ASN A 2 39.77 -4.87 -12.41
N PRO A 3 40.01 -4.13 -13.50
CA PRO A 3 39.20 -2.97 -13.89
C PRO A 3 37.76 -3.32 -14.33
N HIS A 4 37.51 -4.60 -14.67
CA HIS A 4 36.19 -5.10 -15.09
C HIS A 4 35.11 -5.10 -13.99
N MET A 5 35.47 -4.98 -12.71
CA MET A 5 34.50 -4.91 -11.60
C MET A 5 33.83 -3.54 -11.45
N LYS A 6 34.39 -2.47 -12.02
CA LYS A 6 33.91 -1.09 -11.78
C LYS A 6 32.81 -0.66 -12.76
N GLN A 7 32.81 -1.17 -13.99
CA GLN A 7 31.74 -0.89 -14.98
C GLN A 7 30.52 -1.80 -14.84
N ARG A 8 30.66 -2.99 -14.23
CA ARG A 8 29.56 -3.95 -14.00
C ARG A 8 28.55 -3.48 -12.94
N LYS A 9 28.97 -2.63 -12.00
CA LYS A 9 28.11 -2.07 -10.94
C LYS A 9 27.08 -1.06 -11.47
N THR A 10 27.34 -0.42 -12.60
CA THR A 10 26.51 0.66 -13.15
C THR A 10 25.32 0.15 -13.98
N PHE A 11 25.41 -1.06 -14.55
CA PHE A 11 24.27 -1.71 -15.20
C PHE A 11 23.32 -2.38 -14.20
N LEU A 12 23.86 -2.83 -13.06
CA LEU A 12 23.09 -3.44 -11.96
C LEU A 12 22.18 -2.41 -11.26
N SER A 13 22.54 -1.12 -11.28
CA SER A 13 21.76 -0.06 -10.62
C SER A 13 20.51 0.40 -11.38
N LEU A 14 20.35 0.04 -12.67
CA LEU A 14 19.20 0.47 -13.47
C LEU A 14 18.09 -0.60 -13.50
N LEU A 15 18.44 -1.88 -13.44
CA LEU A 15 17.49 -3.00 -13.38
C LEU A 15 16.94 -3.23 -11.97
N LEU A 16 17.77 -3.07 -10.93
CA LEU A 16 17.36 -3.21 -9.52
C LEU A 16 16.53 -2.01 -9.02
N ALA A 17 16.73 -0.83 -9.63
CA ALA A 17 15.87 0.33 -9.41
C ALA A 17 14.45 0.15 -9.95
N LEU A 18 14.16 -0.87 -10.76
CA LEU A 18 12.80 -1.14 -11.23
C LEU A 18 12.06 -2.17 -10.36
N ALA A 19 12.78 -2.99 -9.58
CA ALA A 19 12.21 -3.98 -8.68
C ALA A 19 11.97 -3.48 -7.24
N LEU A 20 12.69 -2.44 -6.79
CA LEU A 20 12.53 -1.86 -5.44
C LEU A 20 12.06 -0.39 -5.38
N CYS A 21 12.02 0.37 -6.48
CA CYS A 21 11.69 1.81 -6.43
C CYS A 21 10.23 2.16 -6.78
N LEU A 22 9.25 1.51 -6.16
CA LEU A 22 7.86 2.02 -6.14
C LEU A 22 7.31 2.35 -4.73
N SER A 23 8.20 2.55 -3.75
CA SER A 23 7.87 3.27 -2.50
C SER A 23 8.93 4.34 -2.20
N LEU A 24 8.84 5.51 -2.85
CA LEU A 24 9.67 6.67 -2.52
C LEU A 24 9.01 7.49 -1.39
N SER A 25 9.48 7.26 -0.16
CA SER A 25 9.92 8.30 0.78
C SER A 25 10.53 7.67 2.03
N VAL A 26 11.57 6.87 1.83
CA VAL A 26 12.69 6.82 2.77
C VAL A 26 13.82 7.58 2.07
N PRO A 27 14.61 8.42 2.76
CA PRO A 27 15.73 9.12 2.13
C PRO A 27 16.55 8.10 1.36
N ALA A 28 16.68 8.34 0.05
CA ALA A 28 17.53 7.58 -0.82
C ALA A 28 18.96 7.64 -0.27
N LEU A 29 19.36 6.62 0.48
CA LEU A 29 20.75 6.22 0.51
C LEU A 29 21.00 5.59 -0.86
N ALA A 30 21.66 6.32 -1.75
CA ALA A 30 22.09 5.79 -3.03
C ALA A 30 22.88 4.48 -2.80
N GLY A 31 22.30 3.34 -3.19
CA GLY A 31 22.89 2.01 -3.07
C GLY A 31 21.92 0.99 -3.64
N GLY A 32 22.41 -0.11 -4.21
CA GLY A 32 21.56 -1.23 -4.63
C GLY A 32 20.84 -1.89 -3.44
N SER A 33 20.25 -3.07 -3.67
CA SER A 33 19.83 -3.93 -2.54
C SER A 33 20.98 -4.02 -1.55
N LEU A 34 20.66 -3.92 -0.27
CA LEU A 34 21.67 -4.08 0.77
C LEU A 34 22.06 -5.56 0.88
N TYR A 35 21.10 -6.44 0.57
CA TYR A 35 21.19 -7.89 0.70
C TYR A 35 20.60 -8.60 -0.52
N ASP A 36 20.90 -9.89 -0.66
CA ASP A 36 20.27 -10.73 -1.68
C ASP A 36 18.91 -11.28 -1.20
N ILE A 37 18.76 -11.44 0.11
CA ILE A 37 17.50 -11.74 0.79
C ILE A 37 17.13 -10.55 1.65
N GLU A 38 15.95 -9.98 1.42
CA GLU A 38 15.45 -8.80 2.13
C GLU A 38 14.03 -9.06 2.65
N ILE A 39 13.81 -8.73 3.92
CA ILE A 39 12.51 -8.76 4.58
C ILE A 39 12.21 -7.36 5.12
N LEU A 40 11.19 -6.73 4.55
CA LEU A 40 10.68 -5.44 5.01
C LEU A 40 9.43 -5.67 5.87
N TYR A 41 9.55 -5.52 7.18
CA TYR A 41 8.43 -5.62 8.10
C TYR A 41 7.49 -4.41 8.02
N ARG A 42 6.30 -4.56 8.61
CA ARG A 42 5.23 -3.54 8.57
C ARG A 42 5.58 -2.25 9.29
N ASP A 43 6.43 -2.33 10.30
CA ASP A 43 6.99 -1.19 11.05
C ASP A 43 8.10 -0.44 10.27
N ARG A 44 8.41 -0.89 9.05
CA ARG A 44 9.49 -0.42 8.16
C ARG A 44 10.90 -0.89 8.57
N THR A 45 11.01 -1.83 9.49
CA THR A 45 12.27 -2.51 9.78
C THR A 45 12.68 -3.35 8.58
N LEU A 46 13.88 -3.09 8.05
CA LEU A 46 14.48 -3.87 6.96
C LEU A 46 15.57 -4.77 7.55
N VAL A 47 15.43 -6.07 7.35
CA VAL A 47 16.46 -7.07 7.68
C VAL A 47 16.81 -7.88 6.43
N GLY A 48 17.95 -8.55 6.45
CA GLY A 48 18.35 -9.37 5.31
C GLY A 48 19.73 -9.99 5.50
N CYS A 49 20.14 -10.78 4.52
CA CYS A 49 21.47 -11.39 4.47
C CYS A 49 21.93 -11.59 3.02
N TYR A 50 23.24 -11.72 2.83
CA TYR A 50 23.81 -12.16 1.57
C TYR A 50 23.55 -13.66 1.36
N VAL A 51 23.48 -14.10 0.11
CA VAL A 51 23.18 -15.51 -0.20
C VAL A 51 24.27 -16.49 0.25
N ASP A 52 25.49 -16.02 0.50
CA ASP A 52 26.60 -16.83 0.99
C ASP A 52 26.63 -16.96 2.53
N GLU A 53 25.76 -16.25 3.23
CA GLU A 53 25.70 -16.22 4.69
C GLU A 53 24.35 -16.75 5.20
N SER A 54 24.39 -17.65 6.18
CA SER A 54 23.17 -18.09 6.85
C SER A 54 22.70 -17.04 7.87
N ALA A 55 21.39 -16.81 7.94
CA ALA A 55 20.80 -15.82 8.84
C ALA A 55 19.38 -16.20 9.27
N SER A 56 18.84 -15.49 10.26
CA SER A 56 17.46 -15.69 10.70
C SER A 56 16.89 -14.43 11.34
N GLY A 57 15.57 -14.37 11.39
CA GLY A 57 14.82 -13.31 12.05
C GLY A 57 13.40 -13.75 12.38
N ASP A 58 12.56 -12.79 12.76
CA ASP A 58 11.18 -13.05 13.14
C ASP A 58 10.37 -13.62 11.97
N GLY A 59 10.11 -14.93 12.02
CA GLY A 59 9.31 -15.64 11.03
C GLY A 59 10.06 -16.08 9.78
N TRP A 60 11.39 -15.92 9.71
CA TRP A 60 12.19 -16.41 8.59
C TRP A 60 13.58 -16.90 8.99
N SER A 61 14.15 -17.80 8.19
CA SER A 61 15.55 -18.23 8.29
C SER A 61 16.09 -18.58 6.91
N TYR A 62 17.37 -18.38 6.70
CA TYR A 62 18.07 -18.76 5.48
C TYR A 62 19.30 -19.61 5.80
N ASP A 63 19.38 -20.77 5.16
CA ASP A 63 20.52 -21.67 5.20
C ASP A 63 21.26 -21.56 3.86
N SER A 64 22.49 -21.04 3.90
CA SER A 64 23.33 -20.84 2.72
C SER A 64 23.96 -22.14 2.20
N ALA A 65 24.05 -23.19 3.03
CA ALA A 65 24.55 -24.49 2.60
C ALA A 65 23.51 -25.25 1.76
N THR A 66 22.23 -25.06 2.06
CA THR A 66 21.12 -25.67 1.30
C THR A 66 20.39 -24.69 0.40
N GLN A 67 20.80 -23.43 0.36
CA GLN A 67 20.17 -22.36 -0.43
C GLN A 67 18.65 -22.28 -0.18
N THR A 68 18.25 -22.41 1.09
CA THR A 68 16.85 -22.53 1.49
C THR A 68 16.43 -21.37 2.38
N LEU A 69 15.52 -20.53 1.88
CA LEU A 69 14.78 -19.55 2.68
C LEU A 69 13.53 -20.23 3.25
N THR A 70 13.44 -20.36 4.57
CA THR A 70 12.29 -20.92 5.26
C THR A 70 11.44 -19.82 5.89
N LEU A 71 10.15 -19.79 5.57
CA LEU A 71 9.16 -18.92 6.21
C LEU A 71 8.38 -19.70 7.27
N ASN A 72 8.28 -19.15 8.47
CA ASN A 72 7.62 -19.80 9.60
C ASN A 72 6.91 -18.77 10.50
N GLY A 73 5.72 -18.33 10.09
CA GLY A 73 4.94 -17.33 10.82
C GLY A 73 5.33 -15.90 10.48
N LEU A 74 5.86 -15.66 9.27
CA LEU A 74 6.25 -14.33 8.82
C LEU A 74 5.03 -13.41 8.66
N ASP A 75 5.12 -12.16 9.11
CA ASP A 75 4.16 -11.10 8.78
C ASP A 75 4.91 -9.80 8.42
N CYS A 76 4.93 -9.47 7.13
CA CYS A 76 5.74 -8.37 6.61
C CYS A 76 5.04 -7.62 5.48
N LYS A 77 5.67 -6.55 4.98
CA LYS A 77 5.27 -5.89 3.73
C LYS A 77 5.85 -6.62 2.52
N ASN A 78 7.16 -6.82 2.49
CA ASN A 78 7.84 -7.38 1.33
C ASN A 78 8.80 -8.48 1.75
N VAL A 79 8.73 -9.60 1.02
CA VAL A 79 9.78 -10.61 0.97
C VAL A 79 10.42 -10.54 -0.39
N TYR A 80 11.69 -10.17 -0.44
CA TYR A 80 12.47 -10.17 -1.67
C TYR A 80 13.61 -11.16 -1.57
N PHE A 81 13.76 -11.97 -2.59
CA PHE A 81 14.82 -12.95 -2.69
C PHE A 81 15.38 -12.98 -4.12
N SER A 82 16.59 -12.44 -4.28
CA SER A 82 17.36 -12.58 -5.50
C SER A 82 18.32 -13.75 -5.39
N VAL A 83 18.17 -14.65 -6.34
CA VAL A 83 19.09 -15.73 -6.60
C VAL A 83 20.22 -15.20 -7.46
N TYR A 84 21.44 -15.28 -6.94
CA TYR A 84 22.66 -15.00 -7.69
C TYR A 84 23.56 -16.23 -7.67
N SER A 85 23.75 -16.87 -8.82
CA SER A 85 24.72 -17.94 -8.92
C SER A 85 25.65 -17.79 -10.12
N GLY A 86 26.95 -17.95 -9.85
CA GLY A 86 27.95 -18.26 -10.87
C GLY A 86 28.02 -19.76 -11.19
N ASN A 87 27.22 -20.60 -10.51
CA ASN A 87 27.12 -22.04 -10.68
C ASN A 87 25.65 -22.47 -10.49
N SER A 88 25.13 -23.18 -11.47
CA SER A 88 23.75 -23.63 -11.63
C SER A 88 23.19 -24.47 -10.46
N ASP A 89 22.58 -23.82 -9.46
CA ASP A 89 21.92 -24.52 -8.35
C ASP A 89 20.41 -24.18 -8.25
N ASN A 90 19.64 -25.14 -7.73
CA ASN A 90 18.20 -25.03 -7.50
C ASN A 90 17.95 -24.40 -6.12
N TRP A 91 17.28 -23.25 -6.09
CA TRP A 91 17.02 -22.48 -4.87
C TRP A 91 15.66 -22.83 -4.28
N THR A 92 15.53 -22.79 -2.96
CA THR A 92 14.31 -23.23 -2.27
C THR A 92 13.71 -22.12 -1.40
N LEU A 93 12.40 -21.88 -1.58
CA LEU A 93 11.56 -21.19 -0.62
C LEU A 93 10.68 -22.24 0.09
N CYS A 94 10.95 -22.51 1.36
CA CYS A 94 10.21 -23.47 2.17
C CYS A 94 9.15 -22.75 3.03
N LEU A 95 7.89 -23.13 2.88
CA LEU A 95 6.82 -22.75 3.80
C LEU A 95 6.76 -23.81 4.90
N ALA A 96 7.29 -23.48 6.09
CA ALA A 96 7.40 -24.42 7.20
C ALA A 96 6.05 -25.09 7.51
N ASP A 97 6.08 -26.36 7.94
CA ASP A 97 4.87 -27.17 8.07
C ASP A 97 3.81 -26.52 8.98
N GLY A 98 2.59 -26.39 8.45
CA GLY A 98 1.47 -25.75 9.15
C GLY A 98 1.62 -24.25 9.42
N SER A 99 2.70 -23.61 8.97
CA SER A 99 2.90 -22.18 9.15
C SER A 99 1.90 -21.36 8.33
N VAL A 100 1.60 -20.16 8.83
CA VAL A 100 0.82 -19.16 8.11
C VAL A 100 1.69 -17.92 7.98
N ASN A 101 2.03 -17.59 6.74
CA ASN A 101 2.89 -16.46 6.42
C ASN A 101 2.08 -15.41 5.65
N LYS A 102 2.37 -14.14 5.88
CA LYS A 102 1.68 -13.00 5.28
C LYS A 102 2.69 -11.99 4.76
N ALA A 103 2.53 -11.58 3.51
CA ALA A 103 3.25 -10.47 2.92
C ALA A 103 2.32 -9.64 2.05
N GLU A 104 2.67 -8.40 1.74
CA GLU A 104 2.01 -7.64 0.69
C GLU A 104 2.53 -8.04 -0.69
N GLN A 105 3.81 -8.40 -0.76
CA GLN A 105 4.48 -8.83 -1.97
C GLN A 105 5.50 -9.94 -1.69
N LEU A 106 5.59 -10.87 -2.65
CA LEU A 106 6.69 -11.81 -2.79
C LEU A 106 7.42 -11.49 -4.10
N GLY A 107 8.66 -11.03 -4.00
CA GLY A 107 9.56 -10.84 -5.14
C GLY A 107 10.60 -11.95 -5.18
N LEU A 108 10.58 -12.78 -6.23
CA LEU A 108 11.64 -13.75 -6.50
C LEU A 108 12.30 -13.39 -7.82
N SER A 109 13.62 -13.34 -7.82
CA SER A 109 14.40 -12.97 -9.01
C SER A 109 15.52 -13.96 -9.24
N THR A 110 15.62 -14.51 -10.44
CA THR A 110 16.85 -15.14 -10.96
C THR A 110 17.68 -14.10 -11.68
N LEU A 111 19.00 -14.17 -11.57
CA LEU A 111 19.93 -13.20 -12.18
C LEU A 111 20.76 -13.79 -13.32
N SER A 112 20.64 -15.10 -13.57
CA SER A 112 21.26 -15.81 -14.68
C SER A 112 20.28 -16.76 -15.38
N ASN A 113 20.52 -17.09 -16.65
CA ASN A 113 19.70 -18.07 -17.38
C ASN A 113 19.95 -19.49 -16.86
N GLY A 114 18.88 -20.27 -16.68
CA GLY A 114 18.94 -21.64 -16.19
C GLY A 114 18.95 -21.76 -14.67
N GLU A 115 18.52 -20.72 -13.96
CA GLU A 115 18.30 -20.76 -12.52
C GLU A 115 16.85 -21.17 -12.22
N HIS A 116 16.67 -22.04 -11.24
CA HIS A 116 15.36 -22.59 -10.90
C HIS A 116 15.05 -22.35 -9.43
N ILE A 117 13.83 -21.90 -9.16
CA ILE A 117 13.33 -21.71 -7.80
C ILE A 117 12.23 -22.73 -7.54
N THR A 118 12.31 -23.41 -6.41
CA THR A 118 11.29 -24.35 -5.93
C THR A 118 10.64 -23.80 -4.67
N ILE A 119 9.31 -23.73 -4.67
CA ILE A 119 8.52 -23.43 -3.47
C ILE A 119 8.02 -24.76 -2.91
N THR A 120 8.29 -25.04 -1.64
CA THR A 120 8.03 -26.33 -0.99
C THR A 120 7.46 -26.19 0.42
N GLY A 121 7.16 -27.32 1.05
CA GLY A 121 6.62 -27.40 2.41
C GLY A 121 5.10 -27.56 2.45
N THR A 122 4.54 -27.52 3.66
CA THR A 122 3.09 -27.68 3.89
C THR A 122 2.46 -26.48 4.61
N GLY A 123 3.21 -25.41 4.80
CA GLY A 123 2.68 -24.12 5.26
C GLY A 123 1.93 -23.35 4.17
N SER A 124 1.49 -22.15 4.52
CA SER A 124 0.77 -21.24 3.63
C SER A 124 1.45 -19.86 3.57
N LEU A 125 1.35 -19.19 2.43
CA LEU A 125 1.77 -17.80 2.23
C LEU A 125 0.63 -17.03 1.57
N ILE A 126 0.19 -15.97 2.24
CA ILE A 126 -0.87 -15.06 1.80
C ILE A 126 -0.23 -13.76 1.34
N LEU A 127 -0.55 -13.35 0.11
CA LEU A 127 -0.04 -12.16 -0.56
C LEU A 127 -1.21 -11.20 -0.80
N GLN A 128 -1.22 -10.08 -0.06
CA GLN A 128 -2.36 -9.15 -0.01
C GLN A 128 -1.91 -7.69 0.10
N GLY A 129 -2.44 -6.79 -0.73
CA GLY A 129 -2.21 -5.33 -0.58
C GLY A 129 -1.45 -4.64 -1.71
N ASN A 130 -1.15 -5.32 -2.82
CA ASN A 130 -0.56 -4.66 -4.00
C ASN A 130 -1.64 -4.17 -4.99
N LYS A 131 -1.54 -2.91 -5.46
CA LYS A 131 -2.43 -2.35 -6.49
C LYS A 131 -2.10 -2.83 -7.93
N ARG A 132 -0.96 -3.48 -8.16
CA ARG A 132 -0.47 -3.90 -9.51
C ARG A 132 -0.41 -5.43 -9.72
N SER A 133 0.23 -6.19 -8.84
CA SER A 133 0.29 -7.67 -8.88
C SER A 133 0.83 -8.20 -7.55
N ALA A 134 0.16 -9.16 -6.90
CA ALA A 134 0.65 -9.77 -5.65
C ALA A 134 1.87 -10.67 -5.88
N VAL A 135 2.06 -11.13 -7.12
CA VAL A 135 3.00 -12.18 -7.48
C VAL A 135 3.71 -11.81 -8.79
N ASP A 136 4.89 -11.23 -8.66
CA ASP A 136 5.75 -10.92 -9.78
C ASP A 136 7.09 -11.63 -9.58
N PHE A 137 7.42 -12.54 -10.49
CA PHE A 137 8.71 -13.21 -10.49
C PHE A 137 9.52 -12.81 -11.70
N HIS A 138 10.75 -12.39 -11.48
CA HIS A 138 11.69 -12.12 -12.55
C HIS A 138 12.49 -13.39 -12.85
N LEU A 139 12.18 -14.03 -13.97
CA LEU A 139 12.86 -15.21 -14.50
C LEU A 139 13.72 -14.80 -15.69
N PHE A 140 15.02 -14.60 -15.43
CA PHE A 140 15.98 -14.15 -16.42
C PHE A 140 16.29 -15.28 -17.40
N GLY A 141 15.99 -15.07 -18.68
CA GLY A 141 16.28 -16.04 -19.74
C GLY A 141 15.22 -17.13 -19.90
N SER A 142 15.32 -17.88 -21.01
CA SER A 142 14.29 -18.85 -21.40
C SER A 142 14.19 -20.06 -20.48
N ASP A 143 15.31 -20.45 -19.87
CA ASP A 143 15.46 -21.72 -19.18
C ASP A 143 15.19 -21.62 -17.67
N SER A 144 15.08 -20.40 -17.15
CA SER A 144 14.77 -20.17 -15.74
C SER A 144 13.30 -20.48 -15.43
N SER A 145 13.04 -21.04 -14.25
CA SER A 145 11.69 -21.49 -13.88
C SER A 145 11.37 -21.34 -12.41
N LEU A 146 10.08 -21.19 -12.11
CA LEU A 146 9.53 -21.35 -10.77
C LEU A 146 8.65 -22.61 -10.72
N THR A 147 8.83 -23.43 -9.69
CA THR A 147 8.04 -24.65 -9.48
C THR A 147 7.41 -24.63 -8.09
N PHE A 148 6.11 -24.91 -8.00
CA PHE A 148 5.46 -25.28 -6.74
C PHE A 148 5.53 -26.78 -6.57
N GLN A 149 6.20 -27.24 -5.52
CA GLN A 149 6.27 -28.65 -5.18
C GLN A 149 4.94 -29.08 -4.54
N SER A 150 4.39 -30.21 -5.00
CA SER A 150 3.21 -30.83 -4.38
C SER A 150 3.40 -30.99 -2.86
N PRO A 151 2.42 -30.61 -2.03
CA PRO A 151 1.02 -30.34 -2.38
C PRO A 151 0.70 -28.88 -2.74
N LEU A 152 1.68 -27.98 -2.81
CA LEU A 152 1.41 -26.55 -2.95
C LEU A 152 0.78 -26.21 -4.30
N THR A 153 -0.23 -25.37 -4.23
CA THR A 153 -0.91 -24.74 -5.37
C THR A 153 -0.98 -23.24 -5.12
N ILE A 154 -1.28 -22.48 -6.17
CA ILE A 154 -1.50 -21.04 -6.09
C ILE A 154 -2.92 -20.69 -6.55
N THR A 155 -3.63 -19.99 -5.68
CA THR A 155 -5.00 -19.50 -5.91
C THR A 155 -5.07 -18.01 -5.59
N GLY A 156 -6.09 -17.30 -6.07
CA GLY A 156 -6.21 -15.87 -5.87
C GLY A 156 -7.11 -15.19 -6.89
N GLY A 157 -6.86 -13.91 -7.14
CA GLY A 157 -7.61 -13.11 -8.10
C GLY A 157 -7.36 -11.61 -7.95
N PRO A 158 -8.10 -10.77 -8.71
CA PRO A 158 -7.96 -9.32 -8.66
C PRO A 158 -8.41 -8.68 -7.35
N ASN A 159 -9.19 -9.39 -6.52
CA ASN A 159 -9.74 -8.89 -5.25
C ASN A 159 -9.25 -9.72 -4.05
N ASP A 160 -9.20 -9.08 -2.90
CA ASP A 160 -8.87 -9.73 -1.63
C ASP A 160 -9.86 -10.87 -1.33
N GLY A 161 -9.32 -12.03 -0.95
CA GLY A 161 -10.12 -13.22 -0.62
C GLY A 161 -10.48 -14.09 -1.81
N ASP A 162 -10.16 -13.69 -3.05
CA ASP A 162 -10.35 -14.54 -4.22
C ASP A 162 -9.60 -15.87 -4.08
N ARG A 163 -10.21 -16.95 -4.59
CA ARG A 163 -9.68 -18.33 -4.51
C ARG A 163 -9.66 -19.02 -5.88
N LEU A 164 -9.62 -18.25 -6.97
CA LEU A 164 -9.57 -18.81 -8.31
C LEU A 164 -8.20 -19.44 -8.57
N PRO A 165 -8.10 -20.56 -9.30
CA PRO A 165 -6.81 -21.08 -9.74
C PRO A 165 -6.05 -20.03 -10.53
N LEU A 166 -4.77 -19.84 -10.21
CA LEU A 166 -3.91 -18.90 -10.92
C LEU A 166 -2.92 -19.64 -11.81
N THR A 167 -2.65 -19.07 -12.99
CA THR A 167 -1.65 -19.57 -13.93
C THR A 167 -0.58 -18.52 -14.13
N GLY A 168 0.70 -18.93 -14.04
CA GLY A 168 1.82 -18.07 -14.38
C GLY A 168 1.98 -17.96 -15.90
N VAL A 169 1.91 -16.74 -16.42
CA VAL A 169 2.10 -16.43 -17.84
C VAL A 169 3.36 -15.58 -18.00
N LYS A 170 4.24 -15.98 -18.93
CA LYS A 170 5.45 -15.21 -19.23
C LYS A 170 5.08 -13.91 -19.95
N ASP A 171 5.54 -12.79 -19.40
CA ASP A 171 5.50 -11.44 -19.96
C ASP A 171 6.94 -10.89 -20.00
N GLY A 172 7.64 -11.16 -21.10
CA GLY A 172 9.09 -10.97 -21.18
C GLY A 172 9.84 -11.87 -20.19
N ASP A 173 10.72 -11.28 -19.39
CA ASP A 173 11.43 -11.97 -18.30
C ASP A 173 10.59 -12.09 -17.01
N TYR A 174 9.34 -11.65 -17.01
CA TYR A 174 8.46 -11.77 -15.84
C TYR A 174 7.51 -12.95 -15.97
N LEU A 175 7.24 -13.63 -14.86
CA LEU A 175 6.15 -14.58 -14.71
C LEU A 175 5.05 -13.91 -13.88
N VAL A 176 3.93 -13.59 -14.54
CA VAL A 176 2.79 -12.90 -13.94
C VAL A 176 1.67 -13.91 -13.70
N TYR A 177 1.12 -13.94 -12.49
CA TYR A 177 0.00 -14.82 -12.16
C TYR A 177 -1.34 -14.15 -12.44
N GLN A 178 -2.19 -14.87 -13.16
CA GLN A 178 -3.50 -14.38 -13.59
C GLN A 178 -4.58 -15.46 -13.53
N THR A 179 -5.83 -15.02 -13.47
CA THR A 179 -7.02 -15.88 -13.57
C THR A 179 -7.16 -16.47 -14.97
N ALA A 180 -8.07 -17.43 -15.15
CA ALA A 180 -8.38 -18.00 -16.47
C ALA A 180 -8.83 -16.96 -17.50
N ASP A 181 -9.45 -15.87 -17.04
CA ASP A 181 -9.92 -14.76 -17.88
C ASP A 181 -8.80 -13.73 -18.18
N GLY A 182 -7.60 -13.94 -17.66
CA GLY A 182 -6.44 -13.08 -17.88
C GLY A 182 -6.34 -11.88 -16.93
N GLU A 183 -7.11 -11.85 -15.83
CA GLU A 183 -7.00 -10.80 -14.83
C GLU A 183 -5.81 -11.05 -13.91
N LYS A 184 -4.96 -10.03 -13.74
CA LYS A 184 -3.78 -10.11 -12.86
C LYS A 184 -4.19 -10.31 -11.40
N ALA A 185 -3.53 -11.24 -10.72
CA ALA A 185 -3.76 -11.48 -9.31
C ALA A 185 -3.19 -10.33 -8.47
N ARG A 186 -4.05 -9.62 -7.73
CA ARG A 186 -3.65 -8.66 -6.68
C ARG A 186 -3.71 -9.25 -5.28
N TYR A 187 -4.36 -10.41 -5.19
CA TYR A 187 -4.40 -11.28 -4.04
C TYR A 187 -3.99 -12.68 -4.49
N ALA A 188 -3.10 -13.32 -3.74
CA ALA A 188 -2.70 -14.69 -4.01
C ALA A 188 -2.42 -15.46 -2.73
N VAL A 189 -2.66 -16.76 -2.77
CA VAL A 189 -2.32 -17.68 -1.69
C VAL A 189 -1.64 -18.90 -2.27
N ILE A 190 -0.48 -19.19 -1.69
CA ILE A 190 0.29 -20.40 -1.94
C ILE A 190 0.08 -21.32 -0.73
N ALA A 191 -0.55 -22.46 -0.93
CA ALA A 191 -0.89 -23.41 0.13
C ALA A 191 -1.13 -24.82 -0.43
N PRO A 192 -1.16 -25.86 0.41
CA PRO A 192 -1.52 -27.21 -0.03
C PRO A 192 -2.90 -27.23 -0.71
N ASP A 193 -3.04 -28.01 -1.78
CA ASP A 193 -4.33 -28.21 -2.46
C ASP A 193 -5.41 -28.69 -1.48
N GLY A 194 -6.59 -28.07 -1.53
CA GLY A 194 -7.71 -28.35 -0.63
C GLY A 194 -7.50 -27.94 0.83
N ALA A 195 -6.39 -27.27 1.19
CA ALA A 195 -6.21 -26.74 2.53
C ALA A 195 -7.29 -25.69 2.83
N SER A 196 -7.95 -25.82 3.98
CA SER A 196 -8.60 -24.69 4.62
C SER A 196 -7.50 -23.75 5.11
N VAL A 197 -7.02 -22.89 4.21
CA VAL A 197 -6.23 -21.73 4.62
C VAL A 197 -7.11 -20.98 5.62
N PRO A 198 -6.60 -20.60 6.81
CA PRO A 198 -7.40 -19.80 7.73
C PRO A 198 -8.03 -18.68 6.91
N GLU A 199 -9.35 -18.49 7.03
CA GLU A 199 -9.95 -17.24 6.58
C GLU A 199 -9.00 -16.16 7.09
N THR A 200 -8.49 -15.33 6.17
CA THR A 200 -7.71 -14.16 6.54
C THR A 200 -8.42 -13.58 7.74
N PRO A 201 -7.82 -13.50 8.94
CA PRO A 201 -8.50 -12.83 10.06
C PRO A 201 -8.91 -11.50 9.47
N GLU A 202 -10.22 -11.28 9.40
CA GLU A 202 -10.86 -10.21 8.62
C GLU A 202 -9.92 -9.03 8.64
N GLN A 203 -9.20 -8.77 7.53
CA GLN A 203 -8.58 -7.48 7.41
C GLN A 203 -9.79 -6.57 7.47
N PRO A 204 -9.91 -5.69 8.49
CA PRO A 204 -11.11 -4.90 8.67
C PRO A 204 -11.41 -4.30 7.31
N ALA A 205 -12.63 -4.54 6.81
CA ALA A 205 -13.04 -4.18 5.45
C ALA A 205 -12.33 -2.89 5.08
N VAL A 206 -11.47 -2.92 4.05
CA VAL A 206 -10.66 -1.74 3.73
C VAL A 206 -11.64 -0.65 3.35
N ASN A 207 -11.85 0.20 4.34
CA ASN A 207 -12.70 1.36 4.28
C ASN A 207 -12.25 2.16 3.06
N THR A 208 -13.08 2.16 2.02
CA THR A 208 -12.74 2.76 0.73
C THR A 208 -13.38 4.13 0.61
N ALA A 209 -12.53 5.13 0.43
CA ALA A 209 -12.88 6.48 0.07
C ALA A 209 -12.78 6.60 -1.45
N TYR A 210 -13.92 6.79 -2.12
CA TYR A 210 -13.98 6.90 -3.57
C TYR A 210 -13.57 8.31 -3.99
N ALA A 211 -12.67 8.45 -4.96
CA ALA A 211 -12.36 9.78 -5.47
C ALA A 211 -13.64 10.40 -6.08
N THR A 212 -13.99 11.61 -5.67
CA THR A 212 -15.20 12.28 -6.16
C THR A 212 -14.91 12.92 -7.52
N PRO A 213 -15.55 12.48 -8.63
CA PRO A 213 -15.43 13.16 -9.92
C PRO A 213 -16.35 14.40 -10.01
N CYS A 214 -17.13 14.68 -8.97
CA CYS A 214 -18.13 15.73 -8.98
C CYS A 214 -17.51 17.12 -8.72
N PRO A 215 -17.80 18.13 -9.56
CA PRO A 215 -17.38 19.50 -9.30
C PRO A 215 -17.93 20.03 -7.97
N ILE A 216 -17.11 20.83 -7.28
CA ILE A 216 -17.51 21.55 -6.07
C ILE A 216 -17.50 23.04 -6.37
N LEU A 217 -18.63 23.69 -6.14
CA LEU A 217 -18.79 25.13 -6.31
C LEU A 217 -18.77 25.81 -4.93
N VAL A 218 -17.94 26.83 -4.76
CA VAL A 218 -17.93 27.69 -3.58
C VAL A 218 -18.42 29.08 -3.98
N ASN A 219 -19.57 29.51 -3.45
CA ASN A 219 -20.24 30.76 -3.82
C ASN A 219 -20.38 30.92 -5.36
N GLY A 220 -20.71 29.82 -6.03
CA GLY A 220 -20.86 29.77 -7.50
C GLY A 220 -19.56 29.70 -8.31
N GLN A 221 -18.39 29.64 -7.68
CA GLN A 221 -17.10 29.46 -8.36
C GLN A 221 -16.61 28.02 -8.21
N ALA A 222 -16.14 27.41 -9.31
CA ALA A 222 -15.57 26.06 -9.25
C ALA A 222 -14.23 26.05 -8.48
N VAL A 223 -14.07 25.07 -7.60
CA VAL A 223 -12.85 24.85 -6.83
C VAL A 223 -12.44 23.38 -6.92
N ASP A 224 -11.19 23.16 -7.32
CA ASP A 224 -10.61 21.83 -7.45
C ASP A 224 -10.10 21.33 -6.10
N PHE A 225 -11.01 20.78 -5.29
CA PHE A 225 -10.64 20.07 -4.07
C PHE A 225 -10.11 18.66 -4.38
N ASP A 226 -9.14 18.22 -3.59
CA ASP A 226 -8.91 16.79 -3.40
C ASP A 226 -10.05 16.24 -2.52
N ALA A 227 -11.06 15.69 -3.18
CA ALA A 227 -12.34 15.33 -2.58
C ALA A 227 -12.61 13.83 -2.67
N TYR A 228 -13.14 13.28 -1.58
CA TYR A 228 -13.52 11.88 -1.49
C TYR A 228 -14.98 11.72 -1.12
N MET A 229 -15.54 10.57 -1.46
CA MET A 229 -16.89 10.18 -1.12
C MET A 229 -16.89 8.83 -0.43
N LEU A 230 -17.60 8.74 0.68
CA LEU A 230 -17.95 7.46 1.30
C LEU A 230 -19.35 7.06 0.84
N LYS A 231 -19.53 5.78 0.50
CA LYS A 231 -20.83 5.23 0.10
C LYS A 231 -21.47 4.50 1.27
N ASP A 232 -22.76 4.72 1.49
CA ASP A 232 -23.55 3.89 2.40
C ASP A 232 -23.90 2.54 1.77
N ALA A 233 -24.60 1.68 2.53
CA ALA A 233 -25.02 0.35 2.07
C ALA A 233 -25.95 0.37 0.83
N ASN A 234 -26.59 1.51 0.55
CA ASN A 234 -27.46 1.70 -0.61
C ASN A 234 -26.72 2.37 -1.79
N GLY A 235 -25.42 2.63 -1.65
CA GLY A 235 -24.60 3.31 -2.66
C GLY A 235 -24.72 4.83 -2.63
N ASN A 236 -25.41 5.43 -1.64
CA ASN A 236 -25.53 6.88 -1.54
C ASN A 236 -24.20 7.48 -1.06
N GLY A 237 -23.79 8.54 -1.74
CA GLY A 237 -22.53 9.22 -1.51
C GLY A 237 -22.57 10.32 -0.47
N THR A 238 -21.59 10.36 0.42
CA THR A 238 -21.32 11.50 1.31
C THR A 238 -19.91 12.05 1.03
N ASN A 239 -19.79 13.35 0.78
CA ASN A 239 -18.52 13.99 0.43
C ASN A 239 -17.69 14.39 1.67
N TYR A 240 -16.38 14.22 1.57
CA TYR A 240 -15.37 14.49 2.57
C TYR A 240 -14.27 15.37 1.98
N LEU A 241 -13.94 16.47 2.67
CA LEU A 241 -12.91 17.43 2.24
C LEU A 241 -11.85 17.64 3.31
N LYS A 242 -10.61 17.94 2.89
CA LYS A 242 -9.54 18.34 3.80
C LYS A 242 -9.93 19.61 4.56
N LEU A 243 -9.88 19.57 5.89
CA LEU A 243 -10.29 20.70 6.74
C LEU A 243 -9.53 22.00 6.40
N ARG A 244 -8.22 21.88 6.16
CA ARG A 244 -7.35 23.02 5.85
C ARG A 244 -7.60 23.60 4.46
N ASP A 245 -8.02 22.78 3.50
CA ASP A 245 -8.42 23.26 2.18
C ASP A 245 -9.70 24.09 2.29
N VAL A 246 -10.69 23.60 3.05
CA VAL A 246 -11.93 24.36 3.30
C VAL A 246 -11.61 25.67 4.03
N ALA A 247 -10.76 25.64 5.06
CA ALA A 247 -10.33 26.85 5.78
C ALA A 247 -9.63 27.85 4.86
N HIS A 248 -8.77 27.36 3.96
CA HIS A 248 -8.06 28.16 2.98
C HIS A 248 -9.01 28.84 1.99
N VAL A 249 -9.95 28.07 1.41
CA VAL A 249 -10.88 28.54 0.38
C VAL A 249 -11.93 29.48 0.95
N LEU A 250 -12.41 29.24 2.18
CA LEU A 250 -13.39 30.12 2.84
C LEU A 250 -12.76 31.33 3.53
N ASN A 251 -11.43 31.47 3.52
CA ASN A 251 -10.74 32.58 4.17
C ASN A 251 -11.17 33.93 3.57
N GLY A 252 -11.59 34.87 4.42
CA GLY A 252 -12.14 36.16 3.97
C GLY A 252 -13.63 36.16 3.62
N THR A 253 -14.31 35.02 3.66
CA THR A 253 -15.78 34.95 3.61
C THR A 253 -16.41 35.13 5.00
N ALA A 254 -17.74 35.23 5.07
CA ALA A 254 -18.47 35.27 6.34
C ALA A 254 -18.34 33.96 7.16
N ALA A 255 -18.08 32.83 6.49
CA ALA A 255 -17.89 31.52 7.12
C ALA A 255 -16.42 31.14 7.30
N GLN A 256 -15.51 32.13 7.36
CA GLN A 256 -14.09 31.87 7.62
C GLN A 256 -13.85 31.28 9.01
N PHE A 257 -12.83 30.44 9.13
CA PHE A 257 -12.40 29.87 10.39
C PHE A 257 -10.90 29.57 10.38
N ASN A 258 -10.30 29.55 11.57
CA ASN A 258 -8.91 29.13 11.75
C ASN A 258 -8.85 27.69 12.29
N VAL A 259 -7.85 26.93 11.84
CA VAL A 259 -7.57 25.55 12.28
C VAL A 259 -6.34 25.55 13.18
N GLY A 260 -6.32 24.71 14.20
CA GLY A 260 -5.18 24.51 15.09
C GLY A 260 -5.11 23.10 15.65
N TRP A 261 -4.12 22.89 16.53
CA TRP A 261 -3.92 21.66 17.27
C TRP A 261 -3.68 21.98 18.75
N ASP A 262 -4.45 21.38 19.63
CA ASP A 262 -4.20 21.38 21.06
C ASP A 262 -3.49 20.07 21.44
N GLY A 263 -2.18 20.16 21.65
CA GLY A 263 -1.36 19.01 22.00
C GLY A 263 -1.63 18.45 23.40
N ALA A 264 -2.15 19.26 24.33
CA ALA A 264 -2.50 18.78 25.67
C ALA A 264 -3.81 18.00 25.66
N ALA A 265 -4.78 18.44 24.85
CA ALA A 265 -6.06 17.77 24.68
C ALA A 265 -6.02 16.65 23.61
N GLY A 266 -4.99 16.60 22.77
CA GLY A 266 -4.94 15.70 21.61
C GLY A 266 -6.06 15.99 20.61
N ALA A 267 -6.36 17.28 20.39
CA ALA A 267 -7.56 17.72 19.69
C ALA A 267 -7.28 18.69 18.54
N ILE A 268 -8.05 18.53 17.47
CA ILE A 268 -8.14 19.52 16.39
C ILE A 268 -8.96 20.70 16.93
N THR A 269 -8.44 21.92 16.83
CA THR A 269 -9.15 23.12 17.24
C THR A 269 -9.64 23.90 16.02
N ILE A 270 -10.89 24.37 16.08
CA ILE A 270 -11.50 25.21 15.05
C ILE A 270 -12.03 26.47 15.74
N THR A 271 -11.61 27.63 15.25
CA THR A 271 -12.09 28.93 15.73
C THR A 271 -12.89 29.61 14.62
N THR A 272 -14.21 29.66 14.76
CA THR A 272 -15.11 30.28 13.77
C THR A 272 -14.94 31.79 13.75
N ASN A 273 -15.24 32.44 12.62
CA ASN A 273 -15.11 33.90 12.42
C ASN A 273 -13.66 34.44 12.55
N ALA A 274 -12.67 33.55 12.60
CA ALA A 274 -11.26 33.90 12.60
C ALA A 274 -10.66 33.62 11.22
N ALA A 275 -9.83 34.54 10.73
CA ALA A 275 -9.11 34.32 9.48
C ALA A 275 -8.18 33.11 9.61
N TYR A 276 -8.09 32.31 8.55
CA TYR A 276 -7.13 31.22 8.48
C TYR A 276 -5.72 31.79 8.34
N THR A 277 -4.89 31.59 9.36
CA THR A 277 -3.56 32.22 9.49
C THR A 277 -2.43 31.21 9.69
N THR A 278 -2.75 29.92 9.73
CA THR A 278 -1.79 28.85 10.05
C THR A 278 -1.62 27.85 8.90
N PRO A 279 -1.33 28.32 7.66
CA PRO A 279 -1.09 27.40 6.55
C PRO A 279 0.16 26.55 6.83
N ASN A 280 0.11 25.29 6.41
CA ASN A 280 1.24 24.37 6.56
C ASN A 280 1.85 23.94 5.21
N GLY A 281 1.36 24.51 4.10
CA GLY A 281 1.85 24.23 2.75
C GLY A 281 1.18 23.02 2.10
N SER A 282 0.24 22.36 2.77
CA SER A 282 -0.54 21.25 2.22
C SER A 282 -1.88 21.69 1.61
N GLU A 283 -2.27 22.95 1.82
CA GLU A 283 -3.52 23.50 1.32
C GLU A 283 -3.61 23.35 -0.20
N MET A 284 -4.75 22.84 -0.67
CA MET A 284 -5.05 22.61 -2.08
C MET A 284 -4.07 21.66 -2.80
N SER A 285 -3.18 20.98 -2.08
CA SER A 285 -2.38 19.89 -2.66
C SER A 285 -3.26 18.69 -2.98
N ILE A 286 -2.89 17.93 -4.01
CA ILE A 286 -3.57 16.69 -4.41
C ILE A 286 -2.57 15.54 -4.24
N PRO A 287 -2.35 15.06 -3.00
CA PRO A 287 -1.34 14.03 -2.71
C PRO A 287 -1.73 12.64 -3.20
N PHE A 288 -2.99 12.46 -3.61
CA PHE A 288 -3.57 11.17 -3.95
C PHE A 288 -4.12 11.15 -5.39
N SER A 289 -4.33 9.95 -5.92
CA SER A 289 -5.05 9.77 -7.19
C SER A 289 -5.90 8.49 -7.15
N GLY A 290 -7.14 8.60 -7.63
CA GLY A 290 -8.12 7.51 -7.56
C GLY A 290 -8.55 7.16 -6.14
N ASP A 291 -9.27 6.06 -5.99
CA ASP A 291 -9.82 5.60 -4.71
C ASP A 291 -8.72 5.30 -3.69
N GLN A 292 -8.98 5.64 -2.42
CA GLN A 292 -8.05 5.46 -1.32
C GLN A 292 -8.62 4.63 -0.19
N SER A 293 -7.73 3.92 0.51
CA SER A 293 -8.02 3.37 1.82
C SER A 293 -8.10 4.49 2.85
N TYR A 294 -9.00 4.39 3.81
CA TYR A 294 -9.06 5.33 4.94
C TYR A 294 -9.14 4.62 6.29
N THR A 295 -8.83 5.37 7.33
CA THR A 295 -9.07 5.01 8.73
C THR A 295 -9.99 6.03 9.37
N GLU A 296 -10.77 5.62 10.37
CA GLU A 296 -11.56 6.58 11.17
C GLU A 296 -10.62 7.49 11.96
N ASN A 297 -10.85 8.81 11.89
CA ASN A 297 -10.08 9.74 12.69
C ASN A 297 -10.58 9.71 14.14
N GLN A 298 -9.66 9.49 15.08
CA GLN A 298 -9.95 9.38 16.50
C GLN A 298 -9.72 10.69 17.28
N ALA A 299 -9.16 11.72 16.64
CA ALA A 299 -8.89 12.99 17.28
C ALA A 299 -10.20 13.68 17.67
N SER A 300 -10.26 14.19 18.91
CA SER A 300 -11.39 15.04 19.31
C SER A 300 -11.35 16.37 18.55
N VAL A 301 -12.52 16.95 18.29
CA VAL A 301 -12.63 18.25 17.64
C VAL A 301 -13.27 19.26 18.59
N LEU A 302 -12.61 20.41 18.74
CA LEU A 302 -13.06 21.51 19.57
C LEU A 302 -13.42 22.70 18.68
N VAL A 303 -14.72 22.98 18.51
CA VAL A 303 -15.19 24.18 17.83
C VAL A 303 -15.41 25.27 18.89
N ASN A 304 -14.64 26.35 18.81
CA ASN A 304 -14.60 27.43 19.81
C ASN A 304 -14.41 26.92 21.25
N GLY A 305 -13.58 25.89 21.41
CA GLY A 305 -13.31 25.25 22.71
C GLY A 305 -14.39 24.27 23.20
N VAL A 306 -15.48 24.09 22.46
CA VAL A 306 -16.53 23.12 22.77
C VAL A 306 -16.30 21.85 21.96
N LYS A 307 -16.36 20.70 22.61
CA LYS A 307 -16.28 19.40 21.92
C LYS A 307 -17.49 19.23 21.00
N THR A 308 -17.22 19.04 19.71
CA THR A 308 -18.24 18.87 18.68
C THR A 308 -18.03 17.54 17.99
N ASP A 309 -19.13 16.82 17.75
CA ASP A 309 -19.09 15.56 17.01
C ASP A 309 -19.08 15.87 15.51
N LEU A 310 -17.92 15.66 14.88
CA LEU A 310 -17.71 15.88 13.46
C LEU A 310 -17.07 14.63 12.90
N HIS A 311 -17.76 13.95 11.98
CA HIS A 311 -17.22 12.73 11.41
C HIS A 311 -16.05 13.04 10.48
N ALA A 312 -14.94 12.34 10.69
CA ALA A 312 -13.71 12.54 9.94
C ALA A 312 -12.99 11.23 9.70
N ILE A 313 -12.34 11.16 8.54
CA ILE A 313 -11.47 10.07 8.14
C ILE A 313 -10.04 10.57 7.97
N THR A 314 -9.08 9.68 8.15
CA THR A 314 -7.68 9.91 7.82
C THR A 314 -7.30 9.07 6.62
N ILE A 315 -6.87 9.75 5.56
CA ILE A 315 -6.21 9.14 4.41
C ILE A 315 -4.73 9.42 4.55
N THR A 316 -3.92 8.37 4.52
CA THR A 316 -2.47 8.46 4.74
C THR A 316 -1.76 8.29 3.41
N ASP A 317 -0.87 9.24 3.08
CA ASP A 317 -0.06 9.15 1.87
C ASP A 317 1.05 8.10 1.96
N ALA A 318 1.75 7.90 0.84
CA ALA A 318 2.83 6.94 0.75
C ALA A 318 4.01 7.25 1.70
N SER A 319 4.13 8.49 2.18
CA SER A 319 5.15 8.91 3.15
C SER A 319 4.74 8.68 4.61
N GLY A 320 3.49 8.28 4.83
CA GLY A 320 2.91 8.14 6.17
C GLY A 320 2.32 9.44 6.70
N ALA A 321 2.23 10.51 5.90
CA ALA A 321 1.58 11.74 6.30
C ALA A 321 0.06 11.55 6.24
N GLY A 322 -0.60 11.75 7.39
CA GLY A 322 -2.04 11.65 7.51
C GLY A 322 -2.73 12.96 7.15
N TYR A 323 -3.69 12.90 6.23
CA TYR A 323 -4.56 14.00 5.85
C TYR A 323 -5.95 13.72 6.42
N THR A 324 -6.49 14.70 7.14
CA THR A 324 -7.82 14.58 7.74
C THR A 324 -8.88 15.17 6.83
N TYR A 325 -9.84 14.34 6.45
CA TYR A 325 -11.00 14.73 5.66
C TYR A 325 -12.25 14.65 6.52
N PHE A 326 -13.07 15.68 6.48
CA PHE A 326 -14.28 15.78 7.28
C PHE A 326 -15.50 15.66 6.40
N LYS A 327 -16.55 15.02 6.93
CA LYS A 327 -17.87 15.00 6.32
C LYS A 327 -18.34 16.43 6.09
N LEU A 328 -18.49 16.81 4.82
CA LEU A 328 -18.62 18.20 4.42
C LEU A 328 -19.89 18.84 5.00
N ARG A 329 -21.00 18.10 5.06
CA ARG A 329 -22.27 18.60 5.62
C ARG A 329 -22.17 18.90 7.11
N ASP A 330 -21.47 18.08 7.88
CA ASP A 330 -21.28 18.27 9.31
C ASP A 330 -20.43 19.53 9.57
N LEU A 331 -19.40 19.77 8.74
CA LEU A 331 -18.65 21.03 8.77
C LEU A 331 -19.53 22.23 8.46
N GLY A 332 -20.38 22.15 7.43
CA GLY A 332 -21.27 23.25 7.08
C GLY A 332 -22.20 23.64 8.22
N GLU A 333 -22.82 22.64 8.85
CA GLU A 333 -23.69 22.84 10.02
C GLU A 333 -22.94 23.48 11.19
N ALA A 334 -21.75 22.98 11.52
CA ALA A 334 -20.97 23.46 12.66
C ALA A 334 -20.33 24.84 12.44
N LEU A 335 -20.01 25.20 11.20
CA LEU A 335 -19.22 26.38 10.87
C LEU A 335 -20.02 27.49 10.17
N GLY A 336 -21.31 27.26 9.90
CA GLY A 336 -22.23 28.29 9.42
C GLY A 336 -22.17 28.53 7.91
N PHE A 337 -21.89 27.49 7.12
CA PHE A 337 -22.03 27.52 5.66
C PHE A 337 -22.98 26.42 5.17
N VAL A 338 -23.66 26.67 4.07
CA VAL A 338 -24.63 25.72 3.49
C VAL A 338 -23.91 24.78 2.54
N VAL A 339 -24.25 23.50 2.61
CA VAL A 339 -23.81 22.46 1.66
C VAL A 339 -25.03 21.87 0.99
N ASP A 340 -25.11 21.96 -0.33
CA ASP A 340 -26.24 21.50 -1.12
C ASP A 340 -25.81 20.71 -2.37
N TRP A 341 -26.80 20.15 -3.08
CA TRP A 341 -26.66 19.45 -4.35
C TRP A 341 -27.56 20.11 -5.40
N ASP A 342 -26.99 20.64 -6.48
CA ASP A 342 -27.76 21.30 -7.53
C ASP A 342 -28.21 20.35 -8.67
N GLY A 343 -27.96 19.05 -8.54
CA GLY A 343 -28.20 18.06 -9.59
C GLY A 343 -26.94 17.67 -10.38
N THR A 344 -25.91 18.51 -10.35
CA THR A 344 -24.65 18.34 -11.12
C THR A 344 -23.40 18.47 -10.24
N SER A 345 -23.44 19.40 -9.28
CA SER A 345 -22.32 19.83 -8.47
C SER A 345 -22.70 19.86 -6.99
N VAL A 346 -21.70 19.66 -6.13
CA VAL A 346 -21.83 20.00 -4.70
C VAL A 346 -21.67 21.51 -4.58
N VAL A 347 -22.57 22.17 -3.86
CA VAL A 347 -22.56 23.63 -3.69
C VAL A 347 -22.29 23.98 -2.23
N ILE A 348 -21.27 24.80 -2.01
CA ILE A 348 -20.93 25.44 -0.74
C ILE A 348 -21.29 26.92 -0.84
N ASN A 349 -22.19 27.39 0.01
CA ASN A 349 -22.57 28.81 0.07
C ASN A 349 -22.30 29.38 1.45
N THR A 350 -21.57 30.50 1.49
CA THR A 350 -21.32 31.27 2.71
C THR A 350 -22.33 32.42 2.79
N PRO A 351 -23.11 32.56 3.88
CA PRO A 351 -24.13 33.59 4.03
C PRO A 351 -23.64 35.04 3.97
#